data_AF-A0A820CIA4-F1
#
_entry.id   AF-A0A820CIA4-F1
#
_cell.length_a   1.000
_cell.length_b   1.000
_cell.length_c   1.000
_cell.angle_alpha   90.00
_cell.angle_beta   90.00
_cell.angle_gamma   90.00
#
_symmetry.space_group_name_H-M   'P 1'
#
loop_
_entity.id
_entity.type
_entity.pdbx_description
1 polymer ?
#
loop_
_entity_poly.entity_id
_entity_poly.type
_entity_poly.pdbx_seq_one_letter_code
_entity_poly.pdbx_strand_id
1 'polypeptide(L)'
;MHDDLSSICDKLSSYLSSTPSRSSISKKNGNESTREPIRLVYDPKQGGWLYRINRKESATLQKQLPNITIKVTKKEGIFFQTPRLNDLNAKYSMLNATYNETSKELIDEVLNIAASYCDSLSQLAEILAQLDCLVSFATASVNGNYVRPIFSNEQQKIHLIDSRHPCVEKQDNINFISNTVELDRNTHRFQIITGPNMGGKSTYIRQVGVIQLMAQIGCFVPCKSCHTTIVDCILARLGANDDLALGVSTFMSEMLEMSTILDIATSNSLLIIDELGRGTSTYDGFGLAWAVAHYISMTIKCFCLFATHFHELTSIEDEQPGIIQNFHVDALPVDDKLVLLYKLKPGVCDQSFGIHVAQLAQFPEHVIEFAKKRAQELEEFNNNENENGKENIRHGFDSSESVELIWGELEKLKSINDEEQARTIALSLLNKAESVGLL
;
A
#
# COMPACT_ATOMS: atom_id res chain seq x y z
N MET A 1 -38.15 41.94 -12.83
CA MET A 1 -37.54 41.19 -11.71
C MET A 1 -36.48 42.00 -10.95
N HIS A 2 -35.35 42.40 -11.54
CA HIS A 2 -34.35 43.24 -10.82
C HIS A 2 -34.94 44.61 -10.41
N ASP A 3 -35.73 45.25 -11.27
CA ASP A 3 -36.43 46.50 -10.95
C ASP A 3 -37.52 46.31 -9.87
N ASP A 4 -38.12 45.11 -9.80
CA ASP A 4 -39.14 44.77 -8.81
C ASP A 4 -38.52 44.52 -7.44
N LEU A 5 -37.38 43.82 -7.38
CA LEU A 5 -36.61 43.61 -6.15
C LEU A 5 -36.03 44.93 -5.62
N SER A 6 -35.50 45.79 -6.49
CA SER A 6 -35.04 47.14 -6.09
C SER A 6 -36.21 47.97 -5.56
N SER A 7 -37.36 47.97 -6.25
CA SER A 7 -38.58 48.65 -5.81
C SER A 7 -39.12 48.12 -4.47
N ILE A 8 -39.04 46.80 -4.23
CA ILE A 8 -39.44 46.17 -2.96
C ILE A 8 -38.43 46.48 -1.86
N CYS A 9 -37.12 46.46 -2.15
CA CYS A 9 -36.06 46.89 -1.24
C CYS A 9 -36.18 48.37 -0.87
N ASP A 10 -36.48 49.23 -1.83
CA ASP A 10 -36.69 50.67 -1.62
C ASP A 10 -37.97 50.92 -0.81
N LYS A 11 -39.04 50.15 -1.07
CA LYS A 11 -40.27 50.18 -0.25
C LYS A 11 -40.02 49.67 1.16
N LEU A 12 -39.30 48.57 1.34
CA LEU A 12 -38.93 48.03 2.65
C LEU A 12 -38.02 48.99 3.42
N SER A 13 -37.04 49.59 2.74
CA SER A 13 -36.13 50.60 3.30
C SER A 13 -36.88 51.88 3.69
N SER A 14 -37.76 52.38 2.82
CA SER A 14 -38.66 53.50 3.10
C SER A 14 -39.62 53.18 4.26
N TYR A 15 -40.02 51.92 4.40
CA TYR A 15 -40.88 51.47 5.48
C TYR A 15 -40.14 51.43 6.82
N LEU A 16 -38.94 50.87 6.82
CA LEU A 16 -38.01 50.84 7.96
C LEU A 16 -37.58 52.24 8.40
N SER A 17 -37.51 53.20 7.47
CA SER A 17 -37.24 54.62 7.77
C SER A 17 -38.49 55.40 8.22
N SER A 18 -39.69 54.98 7.79
CA SER A 18 -40.97 55.59 8.21
C SER A 18 -41.53 55.02 9.53
N THR A 19 -41.07 53.84 9.91
CA THR A 19 -41.16 53.37 11.30
C THR A 19 -40.20 54.22 12.13
N PRO A 20 -40.58 54.67 13.34
CA PRO A 20 -39.76 55.61 14.09
C PRO A 20 -38.41 54.99 14.46
N SER A 21 -37.41 55.24 13.62
CA SER A 21 -36.02 54.84 13.81
C SER A 21 -35.33 55.87 14.71
N ARG A 22 -35.33 55.62 16.02
CA ARG A 22 -34.29 55.87 17.05
C ARG A 22 -33.37 57.12 17.05
N SER A 23 -33.49 58.08 16.13
CA SER A 23 -32.41 59.06 15.85
C SER A 23 -32.85 60.53 15.90
N SER A 24 -34.13 60.83 16.15
CA SER A 24 -34.63 62.22 16.16
C SER A 24 -35.05 62.76 17.54
N ILE A 25 -34.69 62.10 18.67
CA ILE A 25 -34.95 62.62 20.03
C ILE A 25 -33.72 62.51 20.94
N SER A 26 -32.51 62.78 20.44
CA SER A 26 -31.32 62.84 21.32
C SER A 26 -30.34 63.95 20.97
N LYS A 27 -30.78 65.20 21.07
CA LYS A 27 -29.87 66.30 21.42
C LYS A 27 -30.56 67.29 22.35
N LYS A 28 -30.38 67.09 23.66
CA LYS A 28 -30.01 68.15 24.62
C LYS A 28 -29.77 67.56 26.02
N ASN A 29 -28.50 67.62 26.43
CA ASN A 29 -27.97 67.78 27.80
C ASN A 29 -28.23 66.71 28.87
N GLY A 30 -27.11 66.13 29.34
CA GLY A 30 -26.76 66.05 30.76
C GLY A 30 -27.49 65.02 31.63
N ASN A 31 -26.77 63.96 32.02
CA ASN A 31 -27.00 63.13 33.21
C ASN A 31 -28.46 62.84 33.60
N GLU A 32 -29.07 61.86 32.94
CA GLU A 32 -29.98 60.92 33.58
C GLU A 32 -30.14 59.73 32.64
N SER A 33 -30.04 58.51 33.17
CA SER A 33 -30.40 57.31 32.44
C SER A 33 -31.93 57.22 32.32
N THR A 34 -32.53 58.11 31.52
CA THR A 34 -33.92 57.98 31.10
C THR A 34 -33.99 56.76 30.19
N ARG A 35 -34.19 55.59 30.79
CA ARG A 35 -34.62 54.38 30.08
C ARG A 35 -35.88 54.79 29.33
N GLU A 36 -35.79 54.96 28.01
CA GLU A 36 -36.97 55.20 27.18
C GLU A 36 -38.03 54.17 27.58
N PRO A 37 -39.21 54.63 28.05
CA PRO A 37 -40.19 53.75 28.68
C PRO A 37 -40.70 52.70 27.69
N ILE A 38 -40.69 53.01 26.40
CA ILE A 38 -41.20 52.16 25.32
C ILE A 38 -40.10 51.90 24.28
N ARG A 39 -39.87 50.64 23.93
CA ARG A 39 -38.90 50.22 22.90
C ARG A 39 -39.55 49.35 21.83
N LEU A 40 -39.13 49.49 20.57
CA LEU A 40 -39.55 48.58 19.50
C LEU A 40 -38.62 47.34 19.46
N VAL A 41 -39.19 46.14 19.44
CA VAL A 41 -38.47 44.85 19.43
C VAL A 41 -39.10 43.93 18.39
N TYR A 42 -38.32 43.22 17.59
CA TYR A 42 -38.82 42.23 16.65
C TYR A 42 -38.88 40.84 17.29
N ASP A 43 -40.06 40.22 17.30
CA ASP A 43 -40.27 38.83 17.71
C ASP A 43 -41.18 38.12 16.68
N PRO A 44 -40.60 37.32 15.77
CA PRO A 44 -41.36 36.68 14.69
C PRO A 44 -42.41 35.67 15.22
N LYS A 45 -42.20 35.10 16.42
CA LYS A 45 -43.18 34.18 17.04
C LYS A 45 -44.43 34.90 17.57
N GLN A 46 -44.39 36.22 17.65
CA GLN A 46 -45.42 37.06 18.26
C GLN A 46 -46.01 38.08 17.28
N GLY A 47 -45.82 37.87 15.97
CA GLY A 47 -46.39 38.70 14.92
C GLY A 47 -45.52 39.88 14.50
N GLY A 48 -44.20 39.78 14.64
CA GLY A 48 -43.24 40.75 14.08
C GLY A 48 -42.79 41.81 15.08
N TRP A 49 -42.86 43.09 14.71
CA TRP A 49 -42.43 44.19 15.57
C TRP A 49 -43.42 44.45 16.71
N LEU A 50 -42.91 44.71 17.91
CA LEU A 50 -43.67 44.88 19.15
C LEU A 50 -43.14 46.08 19.90
N TYR A 51 -44.03 46.83 20.57
CA TYR A 51 -43.62 47.76 21.61
C TYR A 51 -43.42 47.00 22.93
N ARG A 52 -42.30 47.25 23.60
CA ARG A 52 -41.95 46.73 24.93
C ARG A 52 -41.98 47.88 25.92
N ILE A 53 -42.74 47.70 27.02
CA ILE A 53 -42.78 48.62 28.16
C ILE A 53 -42.45 47.88 29.47
N ASN A 54 -41.91 48.59 30.45
CA ASN A 54 -41.69 48.04 31.79
C ASN A 54 -43.02 47.80 32.53
N ARG A 55 -43.08 46.76 33.37
CA ARG A 55 -44.29 46.39 34.12
C ARG A 55 -44.84 47.50 35.02
N LYS A 56 -43.95 48.35 35.58
CA LYS A 56 -44.32 49.45 36.49
C LYS A 56 -45.16 50.55 35.81
N GLU A 57 -45.08 50.67 34.48
CA GLU A 57 -45.76 51.71 33.70
C GLU A 57 -47.02 51.18 32.98
N SER A 58 -47.36 49.90 33.19
CA SER A 58 -48.48 49.20 32.54
C SER A 58 -49.86 49.78 32.86
N ALA A 59 -50.05 50.31 34.08
CA ALA A 59 -51.31 50.90 34.52
C ALA A 59 -51.65 52.22 33.78
N THR A 60 -50.63 52.93 33.31
CA THR A 60 -50.77 54.17 32.53
C THR A 60 -51.10 53.87 31.07
N LEU A 61 -50.57 52.75 30.56
CA LEU A 61 -50.74 52.30 29.17
C LEU A 61 -52.21 52.08 28.80
N GLN A 62 -52.97 51.35 29.62
CA GLN A 62 -54.40 51.07 29.37
C GLN A 62 -55.29 52.31 29.52
N LYS A 63 -54.87 53.30 30.32
CA LYS A 63 -55.60 54.57 30.50
C LYS A 63 -55.40 55.55 29.34
N GLN A 64 -54.20 55.58 28.76
CA GLN A 64 -53.85 56.55 27.70
C GLN A 64 -54.04 56.01 26.28
N LEU A 65 -53.99 54.69 26.09
CA LEU A 65 -54.12 54.04 24.79
C LEU A 65 -55.14 52.89 24.88
N PRO A 66 -56.44 53.17 24.74
CA PRO A 66 -57.50 52.16 24.92
C PRO A 66 -57.50 51.07 23.84
N ASN A 67 -56.90 51.35 22.67
CA ASN A 67 -56.91 50.46 21.51
C ASN A 67 -55.53 49.82 21.32
N ILE A 68 -55.08 48.97 22.25
CA ILE A 68 -53.82 48.24 22.13
C ILE A 68 -54.05 46.74 22.32
N THR A 69 -53.25 45.93 21.63
CA THR A 69 -53.28 44.47 21.76
C THR A 69 -52.02 44.01 22.49
N ILE A 70 -52.16 43.50 23.71
CA ILE A 70 -51.04 42.89 24.44
C ILE A 70 -50.81 41.49 23.87
N LYS A 71 -49.60 41.23 23.35
CA LYS A 71 -49.22 39.94 22.75
C LYS A 71 -48.59 39.00 23.76
N VAL A 72 -47.65 39.50 24.57
CA VAL A 72 -46.95 38.68 25.59
C VAL A 72 -46.59 39.51 26.80
N THR A 73 -46.67 38.90 27.98
CA THR A 73 -46.08 39.44 29.21
C THR A 73 -44.93 38.55 29.66
N LYS A 74 -43.69 39.07 29.63
CA LYS A 74 -42.49 38.36 30.13
C LYS A 74 -41.99 39.00 31.42
N LYS A 75 -41.04 38.35 32.13
CA LYS A 75 -40.38 38.94 33.32
C LYS A 75 -39.76 40.31 33.00
N GLU A 76 -39.29 40.46 31.77
CA GLU A 76 -38.62 41.62 31.22
C GLU A 76 -39.50 42.83 30.85
N GLY A 77 -40.83 42.65 30.78
CA GLY A 77 -41.75 43.70 30.35
C GLY A 77 -43.01 43.17 29.68
N ILE A 78 -43.90 44.09 29.32
CA ILE A 78 -45.13 43.82 28.55
C ILE A 78 -44.88 44.18 27.10
N PHE A 79 -45.23 43.27 26.20
CA PHE A 79 -45.09 43.41 24.76
C PHE A 79 -46.48 43.57 24.14
N PHE A 80 -46.69 44.67 23.42
CA PHE A 80 -47.98 45.04 22.87
C PHE A 80 -47.83 45.66 21.47
N GLN A 81 -48.94 45.72 20.75
CA GLN A 81 -49.04 46.34 19.44
C GLN A 81 -50.19 47.35 19.43
N THR A 82 -50.03 48.41 18.64
CA THR A 82 -51.12 49.33 18.29
C THR A 82 -51.78 48.86 16.98
N PRO A 83 -53.03 49.25 16.68
CA PRO A 83 -53.68 48.94 15.40
C PRO A 83 -52.82 49.34 14.22
N ARG A 84 -52.22 50.54 14.28
CA ARG A 84 -51.25 51.00 13.27
C ARG A 84 -50.05 50.06 13.17
N LEU A 85 -49.42 49.64 14.28
CA LEU A 85 -48.29 48.72 14.22
C LEU A 85 -48.69 47.32 13.72
N ASN A 86 -49.90 46.85 14.03
CA ASN A 86 -50.45 45.61 13.49
C ASN A 86 -50.59 45.68 11.96
N ASP A 87 -51.20 46.75 11.44
CA ASP A 87 -51.30 46.98 10.00
C ASP A 87 -49.92 47.06 9.37
N LEU A 88 -48.96 47.67 10.08
CA LEU A 88 -47.60 47.79 9.57
C LEU A 88 -46.86 46.44 9.53
N ASN A 89 -47.03 45.60 10.56
CA ASN A 89 -46.48 44.26 10.60
C ASN A 89 -47.10 43.34 9.55
N ALA A 90 -48.41 43.45 9.31
CA ALA A 90 -49.08 42.69 8.26
C ALA A 90 -48.49 43.03 6.88
N LYS A 91 -48.32 44.33 6.59
CA LYS A 91 -47.67 44.80 5.35
C LYS A 91 -46.22 44.39 5.26
N TYR A 92 -45.44 44.52 6.33
CA TYR A 92 -44.03 44.10 6.38
C TYR A 92 -43.91 42.60 6.14
N SER A 93 -44.73 41.78 6.82
CA SER A 93 -44.72 40.32 6.66
C SER A 93 -45.06 39.92 5.23
N MET A 94 -46.05 40.58 4.61
CA MET A 94 -46.41 40.34 3.21
C MET A 94 -45.25 40.71 2.27
N LEU A 95 -44.67 41.91 2.39
CA LEU A 95 -43.54 42.35 1.57
C LEU A 95 -42.30 41.47 1.76
N ASN A 96 -42.01 41.06 2.99
CA ASN A 96 -40.87 40.19 3.29
C ASN A 96 -41.10 38.77 2.76
N ALA A 97 -42.33 38.26 2.77
CA ALA A 97 -42.66 36.99 2.13
C ALA A 97 -42.44 37.06 0.61
N THR A 98 -42.99 38.10 -0.05
CA THR A 98 -42.77 38.32 -1.50
C THR A 98 -41.30 38.49 -1.84
N TYR A 99 -40.54 39.27 -1.06
CA TYR A 99 -39.10 39.43 -1.26
C TYR A 99 -38.35 38.09 -1.21
N ASN A 100 -38.65 37.25 -0.21
CA ASN A 100 -38.00 35.95 -0.06
C ASN A 100 -38.39 34.97 -1.18
N GLU A 101 -39.62 35.04 -1.67
CA GLU A 101 -40.11 34.23 -2.78
C GLU A 101 -39.40 34.62 -4.09
N THR A 102 -39.42 35.90 -4.46
CA THR A 102 -38.74 36.41 -5.66
C THR A 102 -37.21 36.22 -5.58
N SER A 103 -36.61 36.31 -4.38
CA SER A 103 -35.19 36.03 -4.19
C SER A 103 -34.83 34.56 -4.43
N LYS A 104 -35.68 33.64 -3.98
CA LYS A 104 -35.49 32.20 -4.26
C LYS A 104 -35.60 31.90 -5.75
N GLU A 105 -36.61 32.46 -6.42
CA GLU A 105 -36.77 32.31 -7.87
C GLU A 105 -35.52 32.80 -8.64
N LEU A 106 -34.96 33.95 -8.23
CA LEU A 106 -33.74 34.48 -8.81
C LEU A 106 -32.53 33.56 -8.55
N ILE A 107 -32.40 33.03 -7.33
CA ILE A 107 -31.32 32.08 -6.98
C ILE A 107 -31.45 30.81 -7.81
N ASP A 108 -32.67 30.26 -7.95
CA ASP A 108 -32.92 29.07 -8.75
C ASP A 108 -32.61 29.33 -10.23
N GLU A 109 -32.92 30.51 -10.76
CA GLU A 109 -32.55 30.90 -12.13
C GLU A 109 -31.02 30.97 -12.30
N VAL A 110 -30.30 31.59 -11.36
CA VAL A 110 -28.83 31.66 -11.37
C VAL A 110 -28.21 30.26 -11.27
N LEU A 111 -28.74 29.40 -10.40
CA LEU A 111 -28.26 28.02 -10.25
C LEU A 111 -28.52 27.20 -11.51
N ASN A 112 -29.66 27.39 -12.19
CA ASN A 112 -29.96 26.73 -13.46
C ASN A 112 -29.00 27.20 -14.58
N ILE A 113 -28.69 28.50 -14.62
CA ILE A 113 -27.69 29.03 -15.56
C ILE A 113 -26.31 28.44 -15.25
N ALA A 114 -25.90 28.41 -13.97
CA ALA A 114 -24.61 27.82 -13.57
C ALA A 114 -24.54 26.31 -13.87
N ALA A 115 -25.64 25.57 -13.65
CA ALA A 115 -25.74 24.14 -13.92
C ALA A 115 -25.55 23.82 -15.41
N SER A 116 -25.92 24.72 -16.32
CA SER A 116 -25.66 24.55 -17.76
C SER A 116 -24.16 24.46 -18.11
N TYR A 117 -23.28 24.93 -17.22
CA TYR A 117 -21.82 24.85 -17.38
C TYR A 117 -21.20 23.66 -16.64
N CYS A 118 -21.98 22.80 -15.99
CA CYS A 118 -21.47 21.70 -15.17
C CYS A 118 -20.52 20.77 -15.97
N ASP A 119 -20.91 20.42 -17.21
CA ASP A 119 -20.08 19.57 -18.07
C ASP A 119 -18.77 20.25 -18.45
N SER A 120 -18.80 21.55 -18.75
CA SER A 120 -17.59 22.33 -19.07
C SER A 120 -16.65 22.46 -17.87
N LEU A 121 -17.21 22.65 -16.67
CA LEU A 121 -16.43 22.71 -15.42
C LEU A 121 -15.83 21.35 -15.06
N SER A 122 -16.56 20.27 -15.34
CA SER A 122 -16.08 18.90 -15.12
C SER A 122 -14.90 18.58 -16.05
N GLN A 123 -15.01 18.92 -17.33
CA GLN A 123 -13.89 18.79 -18.29
C GLN A 123 -12.68 19.63 -17.88
N LEU A 124 -12.91 20.87 -17.41
CA LEU A 124 -11.83 21.72 -16.90
C LEU A 124 -11.15 21.08 -15.68
N ALA A 125 -11.92 20.50 -14.76
CA ALA A 125 -11.38 19.82 -13.58
C ALA A 125 -10.50 18.62 -13.97
N GLU A 126 -10.89 17.82 -14.97
CA GLU A 126 -10.08 16.71 -15.48
C GLU A 126 -8.75 17.20 -16.08
N ILE A 127 -8.78 18.27 -16.87
CA ILE A 127 -7.58 18.87 -17.46
C ILE A 127 -6.64 19.39 -16.37
N LEU A 128 -7.19 20.10 -15.36
CA LEU A 128 -6.42 20.60 -14.23
C LEU A 128 -5.82 19.46 -13.39
N ALA A 129 -6.56 18.37 -13.20
CA ALA A 129 -6.07 17.20 -12.48
C ALA A 129 -4.90 16.52 -13.22
N GLN A 130 -4.98 16.38 -14.55
CA GLN A 130 -3.88 15.86 -15.36
C GLN A 130 -2.66 16.79 -15.30
N LEU A 131 -2.86 18.10 -15.40
CA LEU A 131 -1.79 19.08 -15.29
C LEU A 131 -1.10 19.02 -13.91
N ASP A 132 -1.88 18.96 -12.82
CA ASP A 132 -1.36 18.86 -11.46
C ASP A 132 -0.54 17.59 -11.26
N CYS A 133 -1.02 16.45 -11.77
CA CYS A 133 -0.28 15.19 -11.73
C CYS A 133 1.06 15.26 -12.47
N LEU A 134 1.07 15.81 -13.69
CA LEU A 134 2.30 15.96 -14.50
C LEU A 134 3.30 16.93 -13.86
N VAL A 135 2.83 18.04 -13.28
CA VAL A 135 3.67 19.00 -12.56
C VAL A 135 4.25 18.37 -11.29
N SER A 136 3.45 17.58 -10.58
CA SER A 136 3.89 16.82 -9.39
C SER A 136 5.00 15.83 -9.75
N PHE A 137 4.85 15.06 -10.85
CA PHE A 137 5.89 14.17 -11.36
C PHE A 137 7.17 14.93 -11.73
N ALA A 138 7.05 16.05 -12.44
CA ALA A 138 8.21 16.87 -12.80
C ALA A 138 8.95 17.39 -11.56
N THR A 139 8.22 17.87 -10.55
CA THR A 139 8.78 18.38 -9.30
C THR A 139 9.52 17.29 -8.51
N ALA A 140 8.89 16.12 -8.35
CA ALA A 140 9.53 14.97 -7.71
C ALA A 140 10.80 14.53 -8.45
N SER A 141 10.74 14.53 -9.79
CA SER A 141 11.84 14.09 -10.66
C SER A 141 13.05 15.01 -10.56
N VAL A 142 12.84 16.33 -10.56
CA VAL A 142 13.92 17.31 -10.39
C VAL A 142 14.55 17.19 -9.00
N ASN A 143 13.74 17.05 -7.95
CA ASN A 143 14.24 16.92 -6.57
C ASN A 143 14.96 15.57 -6.31
N GLY A 144 14.67 14.53 -7.10
CA GLY A 144 15.25 13.19 -6.98
C GLY A 144 16.40 12.90 -7.93
N ASN A 145 16.70 13.82 -8.86
CA ASN A 145 17.57 13.58 -10.03
C ASN A 145 17.13 12.32 -10.79
N TYR A 146 15.85 12.26 -11.15
CA TYR A 146 15.27 11.13 -11.89
C TYR A 146 15.48 11.29 -13.39
N VAL A 147 15.50 10.16 -14.09
CA VAL A 147 15.75 10.09 -15.54
C VAL A 147 14.54 9.53 -16.26
N ARG A 148 14.32 9.99 -17.50
CA ARG A 148 13.25 9.48 -18.34
C ARG A 148 13.53 8.02 -18.71
N PRO A 149 12.61 7.08 -18.42
CA PRO A 149 12.75 5.69 -18.85
C PRO A 149 12.57 5.58 -20.38
N ILE A 150 13.28 4.63 -20.99
CA ILE A 150 13.14 4.29 -22.40
C ILE A 150 12.52 2.90 -22.52
N PHE A 151 11.39 2.81 -23.21
CA PHE A 151 10.72 1.54 -23.47
C PHE A 151 11.22 0.93 -24.78
N SER A 152 11.62 -0.33 -24.74
CA SER A 152 11.96 -1.11 -25.93
C SER A 152 11.05 -2.33 -26.03
N ASN A 153 10.28 -2.42 -27.12
CA ASN A 153 9.46 -3.60 -27.40
C ASN A 153 10.28 -4.71 -28.07
N GLU A 154 11.36 -4.37 -28.76
CA GLU A 154 12.22 -5.32 -29.47
C GLU A 154 13.19 -6.02 -28.51
N GLN A 155 13.72 -5.27 -27.54
CA GLN A 155 14.63 -5.77 -26.52
C GLN A 155 13.83 -5.95 -25.25
N GLN A 156 13.26 -7.15 -25.06
CA GLN A 156 12.55 -7.54 -23.84
C GLN A 156 13.54 -7.65 -22.66
N LYS A 157 14.01 -6.50 -22.17
CA LYS A 157 15.01 -6.40 -21.12
C LYS A 157 14.60 -5.35 -20.10
N ILE A 158 15.00 -5.55 -18.85
CA ILE A 158 14.95 -4.57 -17.77
C ILE A 158 16.39 -4.26 -17.39
N HIS A 159 16.86 -3.07 -17.77
CA HIS A 159 18.22 -2.61 -17.52
C HIS A 159 18.18 -1.25 -16.80
N LEU A 160 18.49 -1.29 -15.51
CA LEU A 160 18.45 -0.13 -14.61
C LEU A 160 19.88 0.14 -14.11
N ILE A 161 20.53 1.19 -14.62
CA ILE A 161 21.90 1.54 -14.18
C ILE A 161 21.82 2.45 -12.95
N ASP A 162 22.59 2.12 -11.91
CA ASP A 162 22.67 2.87 -10.65
C ASP A 162 21.26 3.23 -10.12
N SER A 163 20.40 2.22 -10.06
CA SER A 163 19.04 2.34 -9.56
C SER A 163 19.00 2.52 -8.04
N ARG A 164 18.03 3.31 -7.57
CA ARG A 164 17.82 3.65 -6.15
C ARG A 164 16.35 3.45 -5.76
N HIS A 165 16.09 3.13 -4.51
CA HIS A 165 14.72 3.05 -4.01
C HIS A 165 14.18 4.47 -3.69
N PRO A 166 13.12 4.96 -4.35
CA PRO A 166 12.70 6.37 -4.28
C PRO A 166 12.26 6.82 -2.88
N CYS A 167 11.67 5.93 -2.07
CA CYS A 167 11.28 6.25 -0.71
C CYS A 167 12.45 6.16 0.30
N VAL A 168 13.27 5.10 0.20
CA VAL A 168 14.36 4.86 1.16
C VAL A 168 15.49 5.88 0.98
N GLU A 169 15.77 6.31 -0.25
CA GLU A 169 16.79 7.35 -0.50
C GLU A 169 16.45 8.72 0.10
N LYS A 170 15.16 8.97 0.43
CA LYS A 170 14.69 10.22 1.02
C LYS A 170 14.59 10.17 2.54
N GLN A 171 14.92 9.04 3.17
CA GLN A 171 14.94 8.93 4.62
C GLN A 171 16.13 9.69 5.19
N ASP A 172 15.90 10.37 6.32
CA ASP A 172 16.95 11.13 7.01
C ASP A 172 18.06 10.20 7.50
N ASN A 173 19.30 10.66 7.40
CA ASN A 173 20.51 9.95 7.85
C ASN A 173 20.82 8.63 7.12
N ILE A 174 20.25 8.40 5.93
CA ILE A 174 20.57 7.22 5.11
C ILE A 174 21.33 7.63 3.85
N ASN A 175 22.53 7.07 3.69
CA ASN A 175 23.26 7.10 2.42
C ASN A 175 22.87 5.88 1.61
N PHE A 176 22.02 6.05 0.60
CA PHE A 176 21.56 4.95 -0.26
C PHE A 176 22.64 4.54 -1.27
N ILE A 177 22.97 3.25 -1.31
CA ILE A 177 23.90 2.68 -2.30
C ILE A 177 23.14 2.22 -3.53
N SER A 178 23.47 2.79 -4.70
CA SER A 178 22.84 2.43 -5.97
C SER A 178 23.25 1.04 -6.46
N ASN A 179 22.34 0.34 -7.14
CA ASN A 179 22.59 -0.98 -7.71
C ASN A 179 22.17 -1.04 -9.18
N THR A 180 22.94 -1.76 -10.00
CA THR A 180 22.57 -2.01 -11.39
C THR A 180 21.76 -3.29 -11.47
N VAL A 181 20.70 -3.27 -12.28
CA VAL A 181 19.80 -4.41 -12.52
C VAL A 181 19.85 -4.73 -14.00
N GLU A 182 20.08 -5.99 -14.35
CA GLU A 182 20.02 -6.48 -15.72
C GLU A 182 19.23 -7.78 -15.76
N LEU A 183 18.07 -7.75 -16.40
CA LEU A 183 17.23 -8.90 -16.68
C LEU A 183 16.97 -8.94 -18.18
N ASP A 184 17.29 -10.04 -18.84
CA ASP A 184 16.99 -10.24 -20.25
C ASP A 184 16.11 -11.48 -20.41
N ARG A 185 15.05 -11.34 -21.21
CA ARG A 185 14.10 -12.42 -21.49
C ARG A 185 14.76 -13.72 -21.92
N ASN A 186 15.72 -13.58 -22.83
CA ASN A 186 16.37 -14.71 -23.48
C ASN A 186 17.51 -15.26 -22.63
N THR A 187 18.14 -14.41 -21.82
CA THR A 187 19.29 -14.75 -20.98
C THR A 187 19.20 -14.07 -19.61
N HIS A 188 19.48 -14.76 -18.51
CA HIS A 188 19.51 -14.17 -17.16
C HIS A 188 18.19 -13.46 -16.77
N ARG A 189 17.04 -14.06 -17.10
CA ARG A 189 15.71 -13.55 -16.72
C ARG A 189 15.36 -13.76 -15.25
N PHE A 190 16.08 -14.65 -14.57
CA PHE A 190 15.82 -15.04 -13.20
C PHE A 190 17.07 -14.80 -12.36
N GLN A 191 16.97 -13.96 -11.34
CA GLN A 191 18.07 -13.70 -10.41
C GLN A 191 17.76 -14.33 -9.05
N ILE A 192 18.69 -15.12 -8.54
CA ILE A 192 18.68 -15.61 -7.15
C ILE A 192 19.56 -14.68 -6.33
N ILE A 193 19.02 -14.16 -5.24
CA ILE A 193 19.69 -13.15 -4.42
C ILE A 193 19.87 -13.72 -3.01
N THR A 194 21.13 -13.93 -2.64
CA THR A 194 21.54 -14.45 -1.33
C THR A 194 22.27 -13.39 -0.51
N GLY A 195 22.56 -13.72 0.75
CA GLY A 195 23.32 -12.85 1.65
C GLY A 195 22.63 -12.62 2.99
N PRO A 196 23.27 -11.90 3.92
CA PRO A 196 22.80 -11.75 5.29
C PRO A 196 21.44 -11.06 5.38
N ASN A 197 20.70 -11.37 6.45
CA ASN A 197 19.53 -10.60 6.84
C ASN A 197 19.97 -9.14 7.10
N MET A 198 19.11 -8.18 6.75
CA MET A 198 19.43 -6.74 6.71
C MET A 198 20.43 -6.28 5.64
N GLY A 199 20.98 -7.18 4.80
CA GLY A 199 21.87 -6.80 3.68
C GLY A 199 21.21 -5.98 2.55
N GLY A 200 19.90 -5.73 2.63
CA GLY A 200 19.18 -4.96 1.62
C GLY A 200 18.66 -5.78 0.44
N LYS A 201 18.60 -7.12 0.54
CA LYS A 201 17.97 -8.00 -0.47
C LYS A 201 16.54 -7.57 -0.79
N SER A 202 15.70 -7.42 0.24
CA SER A 202 14.30 -6.97 0.11
C SER A 202 14.21 -5.55 -0.47
N THR A 203 15.13 -4.66 -0.09
CA THR A 203 15.19 -3.30 -0.64
C THR A 203 15.52 -3.33 -2.13
N TYR A 204 16.47 -4.18 -2.54
CA TYR A 204 16.87 -4.35 -3.93
C TYR A 204 15.73 -4.89 -4.80
N ILE A 205 15.03 -5.94 -4.37
CA ILE A 205 13.94 -6.48 -5.19
C ILE A 205 12.74 -5.52 -5.27
N ARG A 206 12.43 -4.83 -4.16
CA ARG A 206 11.34 -3.83 -4.12
C ARG A 206 11.64 -2.61 -4.98
N GLN A 207 12.89 -2.12 -5.02
CA GLN A 207 13.22 -0.98 -5.89
C GLN A 207 12.97 -1.30 -7.37
N VAL A 208 13.23 -2.53 -7.83
CA VAL A 208 12.99 -2.91 -9.23
C VAL A 208 11.50 -2.83 -9.54
N GLY A 209 10.66 -3.41 -8.68
CA GLY A 209 9.21 -3.34 -8.83
C GLY A 209 8.67 -1.91 -8.83
N VAL A 210 9.12 -1.07 -7.89
CA VAL A 210 8.70 0.33 -7.80
C VAL A 210 9.14 1.13 -9.03
N ILE A 211 10.38 0.94 -9.50
CA ILE A 211 10.90 1.62 -10.70
C ILE A 211 10.10 1.20 -11.94
N GLN A 212 9.78 -0.09 -12.08
CA GLN A 212 8.97 -0.59 -13.19
C GLN A 212 7.58 0.04 -13.19
N LEU A 213 6.94 0.14 -12.02
CA LEU A 213 5.64 0.79 -11.86
C LEU A 213 5.71 2.28 -12.21
N MET A 214 6.69 3.00 -11.66
CA MET A 214 6.89 4.43 -11.94
C MET A 214 7.09 4.70 -13.42
N ALA A 215 7.87 3.85 -14.10
CA ALA A 215 8.09 3.96 -15.53
C ALA A 215 6.78 3.82 -16.33
N GLN A 216 5.96 2.79 -16.01
CA GLN A 216 4.68 2.55 -16.70
C GLN A 216 3.58 3.54 -16.36
N ILE A 217 3.64 4.21 -15.21
CA ILE A 217 2.76 5.35 -14.87
C ILE A 217 3.13 6.60 -15.70
N GLY A 218 4.34 6.65 -16.28
CA GLY A 218 4.83 7.77 -17.08
C GLY A 218 5.63 8.82 -16.29
N CYS A 219 6.09 8.47 -15.08
CA CYS A 219 6.98 9.30 -14.28
C CYS A 219 8.46 9.00 -14.61
N PHE A 220 9.36 9.94 -14.32
CA PHE A 220 10.80 9.66 -14.42
C PHE A 220 11.23 8.81 -13.22
N VAL A 221 12.32 8.05 -13.37
CA VAL A 221 12.72 7.02 -12.42
C VAL A 221 14.08 7.29 -11.74
N PRO A 222 14.30 6.82 -10.51
CA PRO A 222 15.52 7.00 -9.72
C PRO A 222 16.71 6.14 -10.21
N CYS A 223 17.15 6.36 -11.45
CA CYS A 223 18.29 5.65 -12.06
C CYS A 223 19.26 6.66 -12.69
N LYS A 224 20.46 6.22 -13.04
CA LYS A 224 21.34 6.96 -13.97
C LYS A 224 20.88 6.80 -15.42
N SER A 225 20.43 5.61 -15.78
CA SER A 225 19.70 5.34 -17.02
C SER A 225 18.76 4.16 -16.84
N CYS A 226 17.60 4.20 -17.48
CA CYS A 226 16.60 3.14 -17.42
C CYS A 226 16.18 2.77 -18.84
N HIS A 227 16.40 1.50 -19.21
CA HIS A 227 15.84 0.88 -20.39
C HIS A 227 14.99 -0.30 -19.90
N THR A 228 13.71 -0.30 -20.24
CA THR A 228 12.81 -1.33 -19.76
C THR A 228 11.84 -1.76 -20.86
N THR A 229 11.13 -2.86 -20.62
CA THR A 229 9.99 -3.31 -21.42
C THR A 229 8.71 -3.14 -20.61
N ILE A 230 7.57 -3.10 -21.28
CA ILE A 230 6.28 -3.14 -20.60
C ILE A 230 6.10 -4.54 -20.01
N VAL A 231 5.74 -4.59 -18.73
CA VAL A 231 5.28 -5.80 -18.04
C VAL A 231 3.77 -5.73 -17.86
N ASP A 232 3.10 -6.88 -17.97
CA ASP A 232 1.65 -6.98 -17.84
C ASP A 232 1.19 -6.90 -16.37
N CYS A 233 1.96 -7.50 -15.47
CA CYS A 233 1.75 -7.40 -14.03
C CYS A 233 3.07 -7.47 -13.25
N ILE A 234 3.05 -6.88 -12.04
CA ILE A 234 4.09 -7.03 -11.04
C ILE A 234 3.50 -7.87 -9.91
N LEU A 235 3.98 -9.11 -9.78
CA LEU A 235 3.48 -10.06 -8.79
C LEU A 235 4.53 -10.20 -7.69
N ALA A 236 4.13 -9.95 -6.45
CA ALA A 236 5.06 -9.90 -5.34
C ALA A 236 4.61 -10.80 -4.19
N ARG A 237 5.50 -11.69 -3.78
CA ARG A 237 5.45 -12.37 -2.49
C ARG A 237 6.52 -11.75 -1.60
N LEU A 238 6.10 -10.84 -0.73
CA LEU A 238 6.97 -10.18 0.24
C LEU A 238 6.64 -10.76 1.61
N GLY A 239 7.65 -11.21 2.38
CA GLY A 239 7.47 -11.83 3.70
C GLY A 239 6.41 -11.14 4.58
N ALA A 240 5.63 -11.93 5.30
CA ALA A 240 4.43 -11.47 5.99
C ALA A 240 4.76 -10.58 7.20
N ASN A 241 4.02 -9.48 7.35
CA ASN A 241 3.62 -9.03 8.68
C ASN A 241 2.40 -9.87 9.07
N ASP A 242 2.39 -10.44 10.27
CA ASP A 242 1.31 -11.30 10.74
C ASP A 242 -0.04 -10.60 10.64
N ASP A 243 -0.97 -11.14 9.84
CA ASP A 243 -2.38 -10.79 9.92
C ASP A 243 -3.12 -11.88 10.70
N LEU A 244 -3.07 -11.75 12.03
CA LEU A 244 -3.78 -12.61 12.98
C LEU A 244 -5.30 -12.63 12.75
N ALA A 245 -5.87 -11.71 11.96
CA ALA A 245 -7.31 -11.57 11.77
C ALA A 245 -7.93 -12.62 10.83
N LEU A 246 -7.15 -13.28 9.97
CA LEU A 246 -7.68 -14.20 8.94
C LEU A 246 -7.84 -15.66 9.40
N GLY A 247 -7.30 -16.05 10.56
CA GLY A 247 -7.43 -17.41 11.09
C GLY A 247 -6.73 -18.51 10.26
N VAL A 248 -5.87 -18.12 9.32
CA VAL A 248 -5.06 -19.01 8.48
C VAL A 248 -3.61 -18.97 8.99
N SER A 249 -2.89 -20.10 8.97
CA SER A 249 -1.48 -20.11 9.35
C SER A 249 -0.65 -19.27 8.38
N THR A 250 0.43 -18.66 8.88
CA THR A 250 1.35 -17.84 8.06
C THR A 250 1.87 -18.60 6.85
N PHE A 251 2.24 -19.87 7.05
CA PHE A 251 2.67 -20.75 5.96
C PHE A 251 1.55 -21.03 4.94
N MET A 252 0.32 -21.26 5.38
CA MET A 252 -0.79 -21.50 4.44
C MET A 252 -1.14 -20.23 3.64
N SER A 253 -1.10 -19.05 4.26
CA SER A 253 -1.24 -17.78 3.53
C SER A 253 -0.15 -17.62 2.47
N GLU A 254 1.10 -17.91 2.83
CA GLU A 254 2.24 -17.90 1.93
C GLU A 254 2.06 -18.86 0.74
N MET A 255 1.55 -20.07 0.97
CA MET A 255 1.28 -21.04 -0.09
C MET A 255 0.12 -20.61 -1.01
N LEU A 256 -0.95 -20.03 -0.46
CA LEU A 256 -2.08 -19.52 -1.26
C LEU A 256 -1.68 -18.31 -2.12
N GLU A 257 -0.88 -17.40 -1.56
CA GLU A 257 -0.30 -16.27 -2.31
C GLU A 257 0.55 -16.78 -3.47
N MET A 258 1.45 -17.73 -3.22
CA MET A 258 2.29 -18.30 -4.26
C MET A 258 1.49 -19.06 -5.32
N SER A 259 0.49 -19.86 -4.93
CA SER A 259 -0.39 -20.53 -5.88
C SER A 259 -1.06 -19.52 -6.82
N THR A 260 -1.57 -18.43 -6.27
CA THR A 260 -2.24 -17.38 -7.04
C THR A 260 -1.25 -16.68 -7.99
N ILE A 261 -0.03 -16.42 -7.53
CA ILE A 261 1.03 -15.83 -8.36
C ILE A 261 1.36 -16.76 -9.54
N LEU A 262 1.51 -18.06 -9.30
CA LEU A 262 1.83 -19.03 -10.34
C LEU A 262 0.71 -19.20 -11.38
N ASP A 263 -0.55 -19.04 -10.97
CA ASP A 263 -1.71 -19.13 -11.86
C ASP A 263 -1.89 -17.89 -12.75
N ILE A 264 -1.56 -16.70 -12.23
CA ILE A 264 -1.74 -15.42 -12.94
C ILE A 264 -0.52 -15.07 -13.78
N ALA A 265 0.68 -15.44 -13.33
CA ALA A 265 1.94 -15.05 -13.95
C ALA A 265 2.00 -15.49 -15.42
N THR A 266 2.32 -14.53 -16.28
CA THR A 266 2.54 -14.80 -17.70
C THR A 266 4.00 -14.63 -18.04
N SER A 267 4.32 -14.96 -19.28
CA SER A 267 5.60 -14.68 -19.89
C SER A 267 5.88 -13.17 -20.02
N ASN A 268 5.05 -12.21 -19.62
CA ASN A 268 5.41 -10.78 -19.66
C ASN A 268 5.49 -10.16 -18.26
N SER A 269 5.36 -10.98 -17.23
CA SER A 269 5.27 -10.51 -15.85
C SER A 269 6.63 -10.28 -15.21
N LEU A 270 6.64 -9.46 -14.16
CA LEU A 270 7.76 -9.30 -13.23
C LEU A 270 7.38 -9.91 -11.88
N LEU A 271 8.07 -10.97 -11.50
CA LEU A 271 7.89 -11.66 -10.22
C LEU A 271 8.94 -11.21 -9.22
N ILE A 272 8.51 -10.95 -7.99
CA ILE A 272 9.35 -10.58 -6.87
C ILE A 272 9.02 -11.53 -5.72
N ILE A 273 9.97 -12.37 -5.34
CA ILE A 273 9.80 -13.37 -4.28
C ILE A 273 10.83 -13.09 -3.19
N ASP A 274 10.36 -12.95 -1.95
CA ASP A 274 11.18 -12.68 -0.77
C ASP A 274 10.96 -13.80 0.26
N GLU A 275 11.98 -14.63 0.45
CA GLU A 275 12.09 -15.62 1.52
C GLU A 275 10.97 -16.68 1.56
N LEU A 276 10.60 -17.22 0.39
CA LEU A 276 9.65 -18.34 0.27
C LEU A 276 10.15 -19.59 1.02
N GLY A 277 9.24 -20.26 1.74
CA GLY A 277 9.47 -21.56 2.38
C GLY A 277 9.97 -21.46 3.82
N ARG A 278 9.93 -20.27 4.45
CA ARG A 278 10.40 -20.09 5.84
C ARG A 278 9.47 -20.64 6.91
N GLY A 279 8.18 -20.77 6.62
CA GLY A 279 7.17 -21.18 7.61
C GLY A 279 7.07 -22.69 7.87
N THR A 280 7.98 -23.51 7.33
CA THR A 280 7.92 -24.98 7.40
C THR A 280 9.30 -25.61 7.70
N SER A 281 9.39 -26.94 7.68
CA SER A 281 10.67 -27.65 7.84
C SER A 281 11.68 -27.19 6.78
N THR A 282 12.97 -27.17 7.13
CA THR A 282 14.02 -26.65 6.23
C THR A 282 14.07 -27.40 4.90
N TYR A 283 13.94 -28.73 4.93
CA TYR A 283 13.94 -29.55 3.71
C TYR A 283 12.68 -29.36 2.86
N ASP A 284 11.49 -29.29 3.48
CA ASP A 284 10.25 -29.04 2.73
C ASP A 284 10.25 -27.62 2.13
N GLY A 285 10.70 -26.64 2.91
CA GLY A 285 10.79 -25.24 2.49
C GLY A 285 11.77 -25.06 1.33
N PHE A 286 12.94 -25.69 1.41
CA PHE A 286 13.90 -25.73 0.32
C PHE A 286 13.32 -26.42 -0.93
N GLY A 287 12.72 -27.61 -0.77
CA GLY A 287 12.15 -28.36 -1.89
C GLY A 287 11.04 -27.59 -2.61
N LEU A 288 10.18 -26.89 -1.86
CA LEU A 288 9.16 -26.00 -2.43
C LEU A 288 9.78 -24.80 -3.13
N ALA A 289 10.75 -24.13 -2.52
CA ALA A 289 11.43 -22.99 -3.13
C ALA A 289 12.12 -23.39 -4.45
N TRP A 290 12.77 -24.56 -4.47
CA TRP A 290 13.39 -25.14 -5.65
C TRP A 290 12.37 -25.43 -6.75
N ALA A 291 11.30 -26.15 -6.41
CA ALA A 291 10.25 -26.50 -7.37
C ALA A 291 9.59 -25.27 -7.98
N VAL A 292 9.33 -24.25 -7.16
CA VAL A 292 8.78 -22.96 -7.61
C VAL A 292 9.76 -22.22 -8.51
N ALA A 293 11.03 -22.11 -8.11
CA ALA A 293 12.06 -21.46 -8.92
C ALA A 293 12.19 -22.13 -10.29
N HIS A 294 12.26 -23.47 -10.31
CA HIS A 294 12.32 -24.27 -11.53
C HIS A 294 11.07 -24.09 -12.41
N TYR A 295 9.87 -24.11 -11.82
CA TYR A 295 8.62 -23.91 -12.57
C TYR A 295 8.54 -22.52 -13.19
N ILE A 296 8.92 -21.48 -12.45
CA ILE A 296 8.95 -20.11 -12.95
C ILE A 296 9.96 -19.96 -14.09
N SER A 297 11.18 -20.48 -13.93
CA SER A 297 12.25 -20.29 -14.91
C SER A 297 12.05 -21.09 -16.21
N MET A 298 11.43 -22.28 -16.12
CA MET A 298 11.26 -23.21 -17.25
C MET A 298 9.87 -23.20 -17.88
N THR A 299 8.81 -23.03 -17.09
CA THR A 299 7.42 -23.07 -17.60
C THR A 299 6.92 -21.67 -17.93
N ILE A 300 6.88 -20.78 -16.93
CA ILE A 300 6.35 -19.41 -17.10
C ILE A 300 7.35 -18.53 -17.90
N LYS A 301 8.64 -18.71 -17.61
CA LYS A 301 9.78 -18.00 -18.19
C LYS A 301 9.72 -16.48 -17.99
N CYS A 302 9.07 -15.97 -16.95
CA CYS A 302 8.95 -14.53 -16.68
C CYS A 302 10.24 -13.89 -16.14
N PHE A 303 10.25 -12.56 -15.98
CA PHE A 303 11.29 -11.91 -15.19
C PHE A 303 11.08 -12.24 -13.72
N CYS A 304 12.12 -12.65 -13.01
CA CYS A 304 12.00 -13.03 -11.61
C CYS A 304 13.20 -12.57 -10.79
N LEU A 305 12.91 -11.96 -9.63
CA LEU A 305 13.87 -11.69 -8.58
C LEU A 305 13.50 -12.53 -7.35
N PHE A 306 14.36 -13.46 -6.97
CA PHE A 306 14.11 -14.38 -5.87
C PHE A 306 15.16 -14.17 -4.78
N ALA A 307 14.79 -13.44 -3.73
CA ALA A 307 15.60 -13.33 -2.52
C ALA A 307 15.38 -14.53 -1.62
N THR A 308 16.46 -15.22 -1.23
CA THR A 308 16.38 -16.42 -0.41
C THR A 308 17.46 -16.44 0.68
N HIS A 309 17.25 -17.34 1.63
CA HIS A 309 18.25 -17.73 2.63
C HIS A 309 18.75 -19.15 2.45
N PHE A 310 18.10 -19.94 1.58
CA PHE A 310 18.59 -21.25 1.18
C PHE A 310 19.77 -21.05 0.26
N HIS A 311 20.98 -21.25 0.79
CA HIS A 311 22.21 -21.15 0.01
C HIS A 311 22.29 -22.28 -1.02
N GLU A 312 21.75 -23.45 -0.68
CA GLU A 312 21.63 -24.63 -1.52
C GLU A 312 20.87 -24.34 -2.83
N LEU A 313 19.93 -23.39 -2.81
CA LEU A 313 19.14 -23.00 -3.98
C LEU A 313 20.02 -22.38 -5.08
N THR A 314 21.21 -21.88 -4.75
CA THR A 314 22.13 -21.30 -5.73
C THR A 314 22.64 -22.32 -6.76
N SER A 315 22.66 -23.60 -6.40
CA SER A 315 23.07 -24.68 -7.32
C SER A 315 22.15 -24.84 -8.54
N ILE A 316 20.93 -24.27 -8.52
CA ILE A 316 20.02 -24.30 -9.68
C ILE A 316 20.56 -23.51 -10.89
N GLU A 317 21.51 -22.59 -10.68
CA GLU A 317 22.23 -21.93 -11.78
C GLU A 317 23.01 -22.94 -12.63
N ASP A 318 23.57 -23.99 -12.02
CA ASP A 318 24.31 -25.04 -12.72
C ASP A 318 23.39 -25.91 -13.60
N GLU A 319 22.13 -26.09 -13.18
CA GLU A 319 21.12 -26.81 -13.97
C GLU A 319 20.57 -25.96 -15.13
N GLN A 320 20.55 -24.64 -14.98
CA GLN A 320 19.94 -23.71 -15.93
C GLN A 320 20.88 -22.55 -16.29
N PRO A 321 22.08 -22.85 -16.82
CA PRO A 321 23.10 -21.86 -17.11
C PRO A 321 22.62 -20.88 -18.17
N GLY A 322 22.87 -19.60 -17.95
CA GLY A 322 22.45 -18.53 -18.85
C GLY A 322 20.97 -18.13 -18.73
N ILE A 323 20.16 -18.83 -17.92
CA ILE A 323 18.78 -18.45 -17.60
C ILE A 323 18.67 -17.89 -16.19
N ILE A 324 19.21 -18.63 -15.23
CA ILE A 324 19.30 -18.23 -13.84
C ILE A 324 20.67 -17.59 -13.62
N GLN A 325 20.74 -16.55 -12.77
CA GLN A 325 21.98 -15.93 -12.36
C GLN A 325 22.01 -15.73 -10.85
N ASN A 326 23.09 -16.15 -10.21
CA ASN A 326 23.29 -15.90 -8.78
C ASN A 326 23.85 -14.51 -8.51
N PHE A 327 23.32 -13.89 -7.47
CA PHE A 327 23.81 -12.65 -6.88
C PHE A 327 23.85 -12.78 -5.36
N HIS A 328 24.74 -12.02 -4.75
CA HIS A 328 24.77 -11.85 -3.31
C HIS A 328 24.98 -10.39 -2.91
N VAL A 329 24.57 -10.07 -1.70
CA VAL A 329 24.91 -8.81 -1.04
C VAL A 329 26.30 -8.93 -0.42
N ASP A 330 27.17 -7.98 -0.74
CA ASP A 330 28.51 -7.90 -0.20
C ASP A 330 28.53 -7.41 1.26
N ALA A 331 29.35 -8.05 2.09
CA ALA A 331 29.55 -7.70 3.49
C ALA A 331 31.02 -7.92 3.90
N LEU A 332 31.58 -6.96 4.63
CA LEU A 332 32.97 -7.01 5.08
C LEU A 332 33.05 -7.13 6.60
N PRO A 333 33.77 -8.12 7.14
CA PRO A 333 34.16 -8.12 8.54
C PRO A 333 35.29 -7.09 8.76
N VAL A 334 35.07 -6.11 9.64
CA VAL A 334 36.07 -5.12 10.06
C VAL A 334 36.06 -5.05 11.59
N ASP A 335 37.18 -5.34 12.24
CA ASP A 335 37.35 -5.25 13.71
C ASP A 335 36.20 -5.91 14.51
N ASP A 336 35.90 -7.17 14.21
CA ASP A 336 34.78 -7.95 14.79
C ASP A 336 33.37 -7.37 14.55
N LYS A 337 33.23 -6.42 13.62
CA LYS A 337 31.94 -5.85 13.19
C LYS A 337 31.67 -6.19 11.73
N LEU A 338 30.45 -6.63 11.45
CA LEU A 338 29.99 -6.83 10.07
C LEU A 338 29.53 -5.49 9.50
N VAL A 339 30.23 -4.99 8.48
CA VAL A 339 29.83 -3.82 7.71
C VAL A 339 29.12 -4.27 6.44
N LEU A 340 27.82 -3.97 6.35
CA LEU A 340 27.01 -4.24 5.17
C LEU A 340 27.29 -3.17 4.10
N LEU A 341 27.74 -3.59 2.92
CA LEU A 341 28.06 -2.67 1.83
C LEU A 341 26.85 -2.30 0.97
N TYR A 342 25.74 -3.06 1.10
CA TYR A 342 24.50 -2.88 0.35
C TYR A 342 24.68 -2.90 -1.18
N LYS A 343 25.82 -3.41 -1.66
CA LYS A 343 26.14 -3.57 -3.09
C LYS A 343 25.92 -5.02 -3.49
N LEU A 344 25.19 -5.21 -4.58
CA LEU A 344 24.99 -6.53 -5.17
C LEU A 344 26.20 -6.90 -6.05
N LYS A 345 26.68 -8.14 -5.90
CA LYS A 345 27.74 -8.73 -6.71
C LYS A 345 27.27 -10.04 -7.34
N PRO A 346 27.71 -10.36 -8.58
CA PRO A 346 27.41 -11.64 -9.19
C PRO A 346 28.09 -12.78 -8.43
N GLY A 347 27.50 -13.97 -8.53
CA GLY A 347 27.96 -15.19 -7.86
C GLY A 347 27.33 -15.38 -6.48
N VAL A 348 27.81 -16.42 -5.79
CA VAL A 348 27.31 -16.88 -4.50
C VAL A 348 28.16 -16.31 -3.36
N CYS A 349 27.57 -16.10 -2.19
CA CYS A 349 28.29 -15.68 -0.99
C CYS A 349 28.94 -16.89 -0.29
N ASP A 350 30.26 -16.87 -0.08
CA ASP A 350 31.01 -17.97 0.53
C ASP A 350 30.73 -18.19 2.03
N GLN A 351 30.04 -17.25 2.71
CA GLN A 351 29.90 -17.27 4.17
C GLN A 351 28.51 -16.91 4.69
N SER A 352 28.09 -17.61 5.75
CA SER A 352 26.90 -17.32 6.54
C SER A 352 27.23 -16.36 7.69
N PHE A 353 26.61 -15.17 7.71
CA PHE A 353 26.92 -14.15 8.72
C PHE A 353 25.97 -14.13 9.94
N GLY A 354 25.11 -15.13 10.11
CA GLY A 354 24.11 -15.16 11.18
C GLY A 354 24.72 -14.99 12.59
N ILE A 355 25.84 -15.68 12.84
CA ILE A 355 26.57 -15.57 14.13
C ILE A 355 27.22 -14.20 14.31
N HIS A 356 27.74 -13.59 13.24
CA HIS A 356 28.30 -12.23 13.28
C HIS A 356 27.24 -11.18 13.59
N VAL A 357 26.00 -11.38 13.10
CA VAL A 357 24.87 -10.51 13.46
C VAL A 357 24.51 -10.66 14.96
N ALA A 358 24.60 -11.87 15.53
CA ALA A 358 24.40 -12.07 16.96
C ALA A 358 25.49 -11.39 17.83
N GLN A 359 26.73 -11.35 17.35
CA GLN A 359 27.82 -10.58 17.98
C GLN A 359 27.50 -9.07 18.00
N LEU A 360 27.00 -8.53 16.88
CA LEU A 360 26.56 -7.12 16.82
C LEU A 360 25.39 -6.84 17.75
N ALA A 361 24.49 -7.80 17.95
CA ALA A 361 23.39 -7.73 18.91
C ALA A 361 23.84 -7.93 20.38
N GLN A 362 25.16 -8.01 20.63
CA GLN A 362 25.76 -8.16 21.97
C GLN A 362 25.29 -9.40 22.72
N PHE A 363 25.15 -10.53 22.01
CA PHE A 363 24.89 -11.80 22.66
C PHE A 363 26.05 -12.17 23.62
N PRO A 364 25.79 -12.90 24.71
CA PRO A 364 26.85 -13.35 25.59
C PRO A 364 27.90 -14.19 24.85
N GLU A 365 29.18 -13.96 25.13
CA GLU A 365 30.29 -14.56 24.39
C GLU A 365 30.24 -16.10 24.39
N HIS A 366 29.89 -16.71 25.53
CA HIS A 366 29.71 -18.16 25.64
C HIS A 366 28.60 -18.72 24.72
N VAL A 367 27.54 -17.94 24.44
CA VAL A 367 26.47 -18.34 23.50
C VAL A 367 27.00 -18.31 22.07
N ILE A 368 27.77 -17.28 21.73
CA ILE A 368 28.38 -17.13 20.41
C ILE A 368 29.39 -18.25 20.15
N GLU A 369 30.27 -18.54 21.10
CA GLU A 369 31.24 -19.64 20.99
C GLU A 369 30.55 -20.99 20.80
N PHE A 370 29.50 -21.25 21.58
CA PHE A 370 28.73 -22.49 21.45
C PHE A 370 28.02 -22.58 20.10
N ALA A 371 27.44 -21.47 19.61
CA ALA A 371 26.81 -21.40 18.30
C ALA A 371 27.81 -21.65 17.16
N LYS A 372 29.03 -21.09 17.24
CA LYS A 372 30.11 -21.33 16.27
C LYS A 372 30.48 -22.81 16.20
N LYS A 373 30.65 -23.45 17.36
CA LYS A 373 30.95 -24.88 17.42
C LYS A 373 29.85 -25.72 16.78
N ARG A 374 28.58 -25.44 17.10
CA ARG A 374 27.43 -26.16 16.52
C ARG A 374 27.27 -25.95 15.02
N ALA A 375 27.56 -24.75 14.52
CA ALA A 375 27.53 -24.48 13.07
C ALA A 375 28.60 -25.28 12.33
N GLN A 376 29.83 -25.35 12.86
CA GLN A 376 30.91 -26.15 12.28
C GLN A 376 30.57 -27.65 12.25
N GLU A 377 30.00 -28.19 13.33
CA GLU A 377 29.55 -29.59 13.37
C GLU A 377 28.53 -29.91 12.26
N LEU A 378 27.62 -28.98 11.95
CA LEU A 378 26.61 -29.16 10.89
C LEU A 378 27.18 -29.01 9.48
N GLU A 379 28.12 -28.08 9.27
CA GLU A 379 28.82 -27.94 7.98
C GLU A 379 29.67 -29.17 7.67
N GLU A 380 30.39 -29.70 8.68
CA GLU A 380 31.16 -30.95 8.55
C GLU A 380 30.24 -32.15 8.27
N PHE A 381 29.08 -32.22 8.92
CA PHE A 381 28.10 -33.29 8.69
C PHE A 381 27.57 -33.27 7.24
N ASN A 382 27.16 -32.10 6.75
CA ASN A 382 26.67 -31.94 5.37
C ASN A 382 27.75 -32.19 4.31
N ASN A 383 29.00 -31.83 4.58
CA ASN A 383 30.11 -32.10 3.67
C ASN A 383 30.45 -33.59 3.60
N ASN A 384 30.41 -34.31 4.74
CA ASN A 384 30.64 -35.75 4.78
C ASN A 384 29.52 -36.55 4.09
N GLU A 385 28.27 -36.12 4.17
CA GLU A 385 27.17 -36.72 3.40
C GLU A 385 27.33 -36.46 1.89
N ASN A 386 27.79 -35.27 1.49
CA ASN A 386 28.06 -34.93 0.10
C ASN A 386 29.31 -35.64 -0.48
N GLU A 387 30.33 -35.93 0.32
CA GLU A 387 31.49 -36.74 -0.10
C GLU A 387 31.14 -38.22 -0.26
N ASN A 388 30.35 -38.78 0.66
CA ASN A 388 29.81 -40.15 0.51
C ASN A 388 28.77 -40.25 -0.62
N GLY A 389 28.08 -39.16 -0.96
CA GLY A 389 27.21 -39.06 -2.13
C GLY A 389 27.97 -38.94 -3.46
N LYS A 390 29.13 -38.29 -3.49
CA LYS A 390 29.95 -38.13 -4.71
C LYS A 390 30.69 -39.39 -5.14
N GLU A 391 31.01 -40.30 -4.22
CA GLU A 391 31.49 -41.65 -4.62
C GLU A 391 30.36 -42.53 -5.19
N ASN A 392 29.11 -42.33 -4.78
CA ASN A 392 27.96 -43.09 -5.30
C ASN A 392 27.32 -42.51 -6.58
N ILE A 393 27.50 -41.22 -6.88
CA ILE A 393 26.93 -40.60 -8.10
C ILE A 393 27.82 -40.80 -9.35
N ARG A 394 29.08 -41.26 -9.20
CA ARG A 394 29.93 -41.63 -10.35
C ARG A 394 29.66 -43.03 -10.93
N HIS A 395 28.83 -43.83 -10.27
CA HIS A 395 28.29 -45.07 -10.84
C HIS A 395 26.80 -44.88 -11.19
N GLY A 396 26.53 -43.94 -12.09
CA GLY A 396 25.24 -43.87 -12.75
C GLY A 396 24.96 -45.15 -13.56
N PHE A 397 23.86 -45.81 -13.21
CA PHE A 397 22.99 -46.64 -14.08
C PHE A 397 23.67 -47.59 -15.07
N ASP A 398 23.84 -48.84 -14.66
CA ASP A 398 23.85 -49.99 -15.56
C ASP A 398 23.05 -51.19 -14.97
N SER A 399 21.83 -50.90 -14.46
CA SER A 399 21.04 -51.87 -13.67
C SER A 399 19.88 -52.53 -14.41
N SER A 400 19.77 -52.42 -15.74
CA SER A 400 18.68 -53.11 -16.47
C SER A 400 18.79 -54.64 -16.39
N GLU A 401 20.00 -55.21 -16.48
CA GLU A 401 20.21 -56.67 -16.37
C GLU A 401 19.96 -57.19 -14.95
N SER A 402 20.30 -56.41 -13.93
CA SER A 402 20.21 -56.85 -12.52
C SER A 402 18.77 -56.86 -12.00
N VAL A 403 17.95 -55.89 -12.44
CA VAL A 403 16.53 -55.80 -12.06
C VAL A 403 15.71 -56.88 -12.77
N GLU A 404 16.00 -57.19 -14.05
CA GLU A 404 15.34 -58.29 -14.76
C GLU A 404 15.68 -59.66 -14.16
N LEU A 405 16.90 -59.86 -13.67
CA LEU A 405 17.32 -61.11 -13.02
C LEU A 405 16.60 -61.34 -11.68
N ILE A 406 16.44 -60.29 -10.87
CA ILE A 406 15.73 -60.34 -9.59
C ILE A 406 14.23 -60.57 -9.82
N TRP A 407 13.65 -59.94 -10.85
CA TRP A 407 12.25 -60.15 -11.20
C TRP A 407 11.97 -61.58 -11.68
N GLY A 408 12.86 -62.15 -12.48
CA GLY A 408 12.77 -63.55 -12.93
C GLY A 408 12.94 -64.59 -11.79
N GLU A 409 13.75 -64.30 -10.78
CA GLU A 409 13.88 -65.15 -9.58
C GLU A 409 12.66 -65.00 -8.64
N LEU A 410 12.06 -63.81 -8.54
CA LEU A 410 10.81 -63.58 -7.80
C LEU A 410 9.59 -64.30 -8.40
N GLU A 411 9.52 -64.43 -9.73
CA GLU A 411 8.46 -65.22 -10.38
C GLU A 411 8.61 -66.72 -10.10
N LYS A 412 9.84 -67.23 -10.02
CA LYS A 412 10.08 -68.64 -9.65
C LYS A 412 9.62 -68.93 -8.22
N LEU A 413 9.80 -67.99 -7.29
CA LEU A 413 9.32 -68.12 -5.90
C LEU A 413 7.81 -68.31 -5.80
N LYS A 414 7.01 -67.71 -6.69
CA LYS A 414 5.55 -67.88 -6.70
C LYS A 414 5.09 -69.29 -7.10
N SER A 415 5.98 -70.12 -7.66
CA SER A 415 5.67 -71.45 -8.19
C SER A 415 6.17 -72.61 -7.32
N ILE A 416 6.82 -72.33 -6.19
CA ILE A 416 7.41 -73.33 -5.28
C ILE A 416 6.44 -73.63 -4.14
N ASN A 417 6.07 -74.91 -3.98
CA ASN A 417 5.18 -75.39 -2.91
C ASN A 417 5.93 -75.88 -1.64
N ASP A 418 7.26 -75.88 -1.65
CA ASP A 418 8.10 -76.25 -0.50
C ASP A 418 8.55 -75.01 0.27
N GLU A 419 8.08 -74.91 1.52
CA GLU A 419 8.20 -73.73 2.37
C GLU A 419 9.66 -73.44 2.82
N GLU A 420 10.46 -74.49 3.00
CA GLU A 420 11.86 -74.35 3.44
C GLU A 420 12.76 -73.90 2.27
N GLN A 421 12.46 -74.39 1.07
CA GLN A 421 13.15 -74.02 -0.16
C GLN A 421 12.80 -72.58 -0.59
N ALA A 422 11.53 -72.19 -0.48
CA ALA A 422 11.08 -70.82 -0.75
C ALA A 422 11.74 -69.81 0.20
N ARG A 423 11.86 -70.14 1.49
CA ARG A 423 12.47 -69.25 2.48
C ARG A 423 13.96 -69.01 2.21
N THR A 424 14.67 -70.04 1.76
CA THR A 424 16.10 -69.95 1.43
C THR A 424 16.34 -69.06 0.21
N ILE A 425 15.50 -69.18 -0.82
CA ILE A 425 15.59 -68.36 -2.05
C ILE A 425 15.20 -66.91 -1.75
N ALA A 426 14.16 -66.68 -0.94
CA ALA A 426 13.74 -65.34 -0.53
C ALA A 426 14.84 -64.59 0.23
N LEU A 427 15.53 -65.26 1.17
CA LEU A 427 16.67 -64.68 1.90
C LEU A 427 17.85 -64.37 0.98
N SER A 428 18.14 -65.25 0.01
CA SER A 428 19.18 -64.98 -1.00
C SER A 428 18.83 -63.78 -1.89
N LEU A 429 17.56 -63.58 -2.22
CA LEU A 429 17.10 -62.45 -3.02
C LEU A 429 17.15 -61.13 -2.26
N LEU A 430 16.80 -61.15 -0.97
CA LEU A 430 16.90 -59.99 -0.08
C LEU A 430 18.35 -59.49 0.03
N ASN A 431 19.29 -60.41 0.27
CA ASN A 431 20.72 -60.07 0.33
C ASN A 431 21.26 -59.54 -1.01
N LYS A 432 20.77 -60.08 -2.15
CA LYS A 432 21.13 -59.55 -3.47
C LYS A 432 20.55 -58.15 -3.70
N ALA A 433 19.30 -57.90 -3.30
CA ALA A 433 18.65 -56.60 -3.45
C ALA A 433 19.33 -55.49 -2.63
N GLU A 434 19.73 -55.80 -1.39
CA GLU A 434 20.55 -54.89 -0.55
C GLU A 434 21.91 -54.60 -1.21
N SER A 435 22.57 -55.61 -1.79
CA SER A 435 23.89 -55.43 -2.43
C SER A 435 23.87 -54.56 -3.69
N VAL A 436 22.71 -54.37 -4.32
CA VAL A 436 22.52 -53.54 -5.53
C VAL A 436 21.80 -52.21 -5.18
N GLY A 437 21.56 -51.93 -3.90
CA GLY A 437 20.96 -50.68 -3.43
C GLY A 437 19.49 -50.49 -3.79
N LEU A 438 18.75 -51.59 -3.99
CA LEU A 438 17.30 -51.58 -4.26
C LEU A 438 16.44 -51.58 -2.97
N LEU A 439 17.05 -51.95 -1.84
CA LEU A 439 16.54 -51.92 -0.47
C LEU A 439 17.65 -51.33 0.41
#